data_AF-A0A383CD90-F1
#
_entry.id   AF-A0A383CD90-F1
#
_cell.length_a   1.000
_cell.length_b   1.000
_cell.length_c   1.000
_cell.angle_alpha   90.00
_cell.angle_beta   90.00
_cell.angle_gamma   90.00
#
_symmetry.space_group_name_H-M   'P 1'
#
loop_
_entity.id
_entity.type
_entity.pdbx_description
1 polymer ?
#
loop_
_entity_poly.entity_id
_entity_poly.type
_entity_poly.pdbx_seq_one_letter_code
_entity_poly.pdbx_strand_id
1 'polypeptide(L)'
;MAISLQEAFAGKKTEIRIPGYIACDLCDSTGSADKSGPSTCSTCDGHGKVRSTSGFFSIERPCPTCGGEGSSIKSPCLKCSGS
;
A
#
# COMPACT_ATOMS: atom_id res chain seq x y z
N MET A 1 1.04 0.18 -30.18
CA MET A 1 1.34 -1.13 -30.78
C MET A 1 0.63 -1.17 -32.13
N ALA A 2 1.34 -1.36 -33.23
CA ALA A 2 0.79 -1.38 -34.58
C ALA A 2 1.18 -2.70 -35.27
N ILE A 3 0.28 -3.26 -36.08
CA ILE A 3 0.51 -4.51 -36.81
C ILE A 3 0.35 -4.23 -38.31
N SER A 4 1.22 -4.80 -39.14
CA SER A 4 1.11 -4.69 -40.59
C SER A 4 0.12 -5.69 -41.17
N LEU A 5 -0.44 -5.41 -42.36
CA LEU A 5 -1.43 -6.27 -43.02
C LEU A 5 -0.90 -7.69 -43.30
N GLN A 6 0.39 -7.82 -43.68
CA GLN A 6 1.01 -9.14 -43.87
C GLN A 6 1.15 -9.92 -42.56
N GLU A 7 1.50 -9.26 -41.46
CA GLU A 7 1.58 -9.89 -40.14
C GLU A 7 0.21 -10.30 -39.60
N ALA A 8 -0.84 -9.55 -39.94
CA ALA A 8 -2.22 -9.92 -39.65
C ALA A 8 -2.64 -11.18 -40.42
N PHE A 9 -2.30 -11.24 -41.72
CA PHE A 9 -2.63 -12.35 -42.60
C PHE A 9 -1.89 -13.64 -42.22
N ALA A 10 -0.61 -13.55 -41.88
CA ALA A 10 0.21 -14.69 -41.47
C ALA A 10 -0.05 -15.14 -40.01
N GLY A 11 -0.75 -14.32 -39.21
CA GLY A 11 -0.99 -14.57 -37.79
C GLY A 11 0.25 -14.31 -36.93
N LYS A 12 0.37 -13.11 -36.38
CA LYS A 12 1.47 -12.73 -35.48
C LYS A 12 1.15 -13.04 -34.01
N LYS A 13 1.93 -13.93 -33.39
CA LYS A 13 2.01 -14.03 -31.92
C LYS A 13 3.05 -13.02 -31.44
N THR A 14 2.67 -12.19 -30.47
CA THR A 14 3.56 -11.21 -29.85
C THR A 14 3.48 -11.36 -28.34
N GLU A 15 4.62 -11.29 -27.67
CA GLU A 15 4.65 -11.17 -26.22
C GLU A 15 4.43 -9.71 -25.83
N ILE A 16 3.53 -9.49 -24.89
CA ILE A 16 3.28 -8.19 -24.28
C ILE A 16 3.70 -8.26 -22.81
N ARG A 17 4.56 -7.33 -22.40
CA ARG A 17 4.92 -7.16 -20.99
C ARG A 17 3.89 -6.28 -20.33
N ILE A 18 3.10 -6.86 -19.44
CA ILE A 18 2.12 -6.14 -18.64
C ILE A 18 2.77 -5.87 -17.27
N PRO A 19 3.02 -4.61 -16.89
CA PRO A 19 3.41 -4.30 -15.52
C PRO A 19 2.24 -4.64 -14.59
N GLY A 20 2.52 -5.43 -13.56
CA GLY A 20 1.53 -5.84 -12.56
C GLY A 20 2.12 -5.73 -11.16
N TYR A 21 1.24 -5.62 -10.17
CA TYR A 21 1.62 -5.70 -8.78
C TYR A 21 1.83 -7.16 -8.40
N ILE A 22 2.97 -7.46 -7.78
CA ILE A 22 3.29 -8.79 -7.25
C ILE A 22 3.44 -8.70 -5.74
N ALA A 23 3.16 -9.81 -5.04
CA ALA A 23 3.43 -9.90 -3.62
C ALA A 23 4.93 -9.69 -3.37
N CYS A 24 5.26 -8.91 -2.34
CA CYS A 24 6.67 -8.68 -2.01
C CYS A 24 7.26 -9.94 -1.34
N ASP A 25 8.17 -10.62 -2.03
CA ASP A 25 8.82 -11.84 -1.51
C ASP A 25 9.68 -11.61 -0.25
N LEU A 26 10.14 -10.38 -0.04
CA LEU A 26 11.07 -10.08 1.05
C LEU A 26 10.34 -9.99 2.41
N CYS A 27 9.14 -9.42 2.41
CA CYS A 27 8.30 -9.27 3.59
C CYS A 27 7.08 -10.19 3.58
N ASP A 28 6.94 -11.11 2.61
CA ASP A 28 5.75 -11.95 2.43
C ASP A 28 4.45 -11.14 2.46
N SER A 29 4.42 -10.01 1.75
CA SER A 29 3.29 -9.06 1.73
C SER A 29 2.89 -8.44 3.09
N THR A 30 3.73 -8.55 4.12
CA THR A 30 3.47 -7.89 5.42
C THR A 30 3.79 -6.40 5.43
N GLY A 31 4.54 -5.92 4.42
CA GLY A 31 5.04 -4.55 4.37
C GLY A 31 6.16 -4.24 5.37
N SER A 32 6.53 -5.17 6.26
CA SER A 32 7.55 -4.94 7.29
C SER A 32 8.82 -5.77 7.09
N ALA A 33 9.97 -5.19 7.40
CA ALA A 33 11.28 -5.83 7.27
C ALA A 33 11.46 -7.03 8.22
N ASP A 34 10.84 -6.98 9.39
CA ASP A 34 10.87 -8.03 10.42
C ASP A 34 9.74 -9.05 10.26
N LYS A 35 8.95 -8.96 9.18
CA LYS A 35 7.74 -9.76 8.96
C LYS A 35 6.72 -9.65 10.10
N SER A 36 6.89 -8.69 11.02
CA SER A 36 5.83 -8.32 11.93
C SER A 36 4.88 -7.46 11.12
N GLY A 37 3.66 -7.95 10.90
CA GLY A 37 2.68 -7.21 10.11
C GLY A 37 2.38 -5.81 10.66
N PRO A 38 1.49 -5.06 10.01
CA PRO A 38 1.05 -3.78 10.51
C PRO A 38 0.57 -3.89 11.97
N SER A 39 1.18 -3.10 12.85
CA SER A 39 0.81 -3.05 14.26
C SER A 39 -0.29 -2.01 14.46
N THR A 40 -1.19 -2.25 15.42
CA THR A 40 -2.22 -1.27 15.76
C THR A 40 -1.59 0.05 16.17
N CYS A 41 -2.04 1.16 15.57
CA CYS A 41 -1.52 2.47 15.90
C CYS A 41 -1.87 2.84 17.34
N SER A 42 -0.88 2.98 18.21
CA SER A 42 -1.08 3.28 19.63
C SER A 42 -1.61 4.70 19.90
N THR A 43 -1.57 5.60 18.91
CA THR A 43 -2.05 6.98 19.06
C THR A 43 -3.56 7.09 18.83
N CYS A 44 -4.12 6.21 18.00
CA CYS A 44 -5.56 6.20 17.71
C CYS A 44 -6.22 4.86 18.04
N ASP A 45 -5.52 3.92 18.67
CA ASP A 45 -6.00 2.57 19.00
C ASP A 45 -6.72 1.85 17.85
N GLY A 46 -6.24 2.03 16.62
CA GLY A 46 -6.87 1.43 15.43
C GLY A 46 -8.00 2.26 14.80
N HIS A 47 -8.41 3.37 15.41
CA HIS A 47 -9.52 4.20 14.91
C HIS A 47 -9.16 5.04 13.67
N GLY A 48 -7.86 5.24 13.37
CA GLY A 48 -7.40 6.07 12.25
C GLY A 48 -7.57 7.58 12.46
N LYS A 49 -8.19 7.99 13.57
CA LYS A 49 -8.48 9.38 13.89
C LYS A 49 -8.24 9.69 15.37
N VAL A 50 -7.90 10.93 15.63
CA VAL A 50 -7.73 11.47 16.98
C VAL A 50 -8.77 12.56 17.22
N ARG A 51 -9.40 12.52 18.40
CA ARG A 51 -10.38 13.52 18.83
C ARG A 51 -9.73 14.42 19.87
N SER A 52 -9.70 15.72 19.60
CA SER A 52 -9.29 16.73 20.57
C SER A 52 -10.52 17.53 20.99
N THR A 53 -10.82 17.49 22.28
CA THR A 53 -11.91 18.25 22.91
C THR A 53 -11.35 19.49 23.59
N SER A 54 -11.80 20.65 23.13
CA SER A 54 -11.54 21.94 23.77
C SER A 54 -12.88 22.58 24.12
N GLY A 55 -13.26 22.51 25.41
CA GLY A 55 -14.57 22.97 25.88
C GLY A 55 -15.71 22.22 25.18
N PHE A 56 -16.63 22.95 24.53
CA PHE A 56 -17.80 22.39 23.84
C PHE A 56 -17.50 21.92 22.41
N PHE A 57 -16.31 22.21 21.87
CA PHE A 57 -15.93 21.81 20.52
C PHE A 57 -15.11 20.53 20.55
N SER A 58 -15.54 19.55 19.73
CA SER A 58 -14.76 18.35 19.43
C SER A 58 -14.25 18.45 18.01
N ILE A 59 -12.93 18.44 17.85
CA ILE A 59 -12.29 18.44 16.53
C ILE A 59 -11.73 17.04 16.31
N GLU A 60 -12.17 16.42 15.23
CA GLU A 60 -11.65 15.15 14.74
C GLU A 60 -10.59 15.45 13.67
N ARG A 61 -9.42 14.84 13.80
CA ARG A 61 -8.35 14.92 12.81
C ARG A 61 -7.87 13.51 12.46
N PRO A 62 -7.42 13.27 11.22
CA PRO A 62 -6.73 12.04 10.89
C PRO A 62 -5.53 11.87 11.83
N CYS A 63 -5.28 10.63 12.27
CA CYS A 63 -4.19 10.34 13.19
C CYS A 63 -2.85 10.69 12.52
N PRO A 64 -2.02 11.58 13.10
CA PRO A 64 -0.77 12.00 12.48
C PRO A 64 0.26 10.87 12.42
N THR A 65 0.15 9.87 13.30
CA THR A 65 1.09 8.74 13.39
C THR A 65 0.89 7.71 12.30
N CYS A 66 -0.36 7.46 11.88
CA CYS A 66 -0.69 6.45 10.86
C CYS A 66 -1.32 7.05 9.60
N GLY A 67 -1.41 8.38 9.49
CA GLY A 67 -1.99 9.06 8.32
C GLY A 67 -3.48 8.80 8.06
N GLY A 68 -4.19 8.16 9.00
CA GLY A 68 -5.58 7.70 8.79
C GLY A 68 -5.76 6.18 8.74
N GLU A 69 -4.68 5.41 8.59
CA GLU A 69 -4.76 3.96 8.33
C GLU A 69 -5.24 3.11 9.53
N GLY A 70 -5.11 3.62 10.75
CA GLY A 70 -5.37 2.87 12.00
C GLY A 70 -4.27 1.87 12.37
N SER A 71 -3.38 1.53 11.43
CA SER A 71 -2.23 0.68 11.67
C SER A 71 -0.94 1.37 11.24
N SER A 72 0.19 1.00 11.85
CA SER A 72 1.50 1.51 11.48
C SER A 72 2.52 0.39 11.43
N ILE A 73 3.39 0.48 10.42
CA ILE A 73 4.51 -0.44 10.24
C ILE A 73 5.73 0.19 10.91
N LYS A 74 6.24 -0.44 11.98
CA LYS A 74 7.40 0.08 12.72
C LYS A 74 8.69 0.03 11.90
N SER A 75 8.81 -0.95 11.01
CA SER A 75 10.02 -1.19 10.23
C SER A 75 9.63 -1.48 8.78
N PRO A 76 9.35 -0.45 7.96
CA PRO A 76 8.92 -0.67 6.58
C PRO A 76 9.94 -1.50 5.81
N CYS A 77 9.44 -2.41 4.98
CA CYS A 77 10.26 -3.25 4.12
C CYS A 77 11.05 -2.38 3.13
N LEU A 78 12.36 -2.59 3.03
CA LEU A 78 13.23 -1.81 2.14
C LEU A 78 12.91 -2.00 0.65
N LYS A 79 12.28 -3.13 0.27
CA LYS A 79 11.96 -3.47 -1.13
C LYS A 79 10.64 -2.86 -1.61
N CYS A 80 9.60 -2.84 -0.76
CA CYS A 80 8.27 -2.31 -1.11
C CYS A 80 7.87 -1.05 -0.34
N SER A 81 8.73 -0.53 0.54
CA SER A 81 8.48 0.65 1.37
C SER A 81 7.21 0.57 2.23
N GLY A 82 6.76 -0.63 2.59
CA GLY A 82 5.52 -0.82 3.36
C GLY A 82 4.26 -0.99 2.54
N SER A 83 4.36 -1.09 1.21
CA SER A 83 3.24 -1.41 0.30
C SER A 83 3.03 -2.90 0.05
#